data_AF-A0A1D6I572-F1
#
_entry.id   AF-A0A1D6I572-F1
#
_cell.length_a   1.000
_cell.length_b   1.000
_cell.length_c   1.000
_cell.angle_alpha   90.00
_cell.angle_beta   90.00
_cell.angle_gamma   90.00
#
_symmetry.space_group_name_H-M   'P 1'
#
loop_
_entity.id
_entity.type
_entity.pdbx_description
1 polymer ?
#
loop_
_entity_poly.entity_id
_entity_poly.type
_entity_poly.pdbx_seq_one_letter_code
_entity_poly.pdbx_strand_id
1 'polypeptide(L)'
;MFENGVVQSFIYARTLSPADMKEPKIAAEIAKELRKFHQVDIPGSKEPQLWNDIFKFLKKAAALKFEDNEQQKRYVKISFTEIQDEVKELKVP
;
A
#
# COMPACT_ATOMS: atom_id res chain seq x y z
N MET A 1 1.01 11.89 20.06
CA MET A 1 0.24 11.61 18.82
C MET A 1 -1.08 12.35 18.95
N PHE A 2 -1.53 13.00 17.89
CA PHE A 2 -2.80 13.72 17.83
C PHE A 2 -3.70 13.02 16.82
N GLU A 3 -4.99 13.31 16.83
CA GLU A 3 -5.98 12.66 15.94
C GLU A 3 -5.59 12.75 14.46
N ASN A 4 -5.01 13.87 14.05
CA ASN A 4 -4.64 14.16 12.67
C ASN A 4 -3.13 14.19 12.40
N GLY A 5 -2.29 13.70 13.32
CA GLY A 5 -0.84 13.68 13.06
C GLY A 5 0.07 13.39 14.23
N VAL A 6 1.37 13.56 13.99
CA VAL A 6 2.44 13.29 14.95
C VAL A 6 3.57 14.32 14.81
N VAL A 7 4.12 14.78 15.94
CA VAL A 7 5.37 15.56 15.95
C VAL A 7 6.53 14.58 16.05
N GLN A 8 7.49 14.70 15.15
CA GLN A 8 8.67 13.82 15.07
C GLN A 8 9.93 14.65 14.81
N SER A 9 11.09 14.07 15.11
CA SER A 9 12.39 14.69 14.85
C SER A 9 12.62 14.93 13.35
N PHE A 10 13.30 16.02 13.03
CA PHE A 10 13.66 16.35 11.66
C PHE A 10 14.89 15.53 11.20
N ILE A 11 14.82 14.97 10.00
CA ILE A 11 15.91 14.24 9.36
C ILE A 11 16.44 15.09 8.19
N TYR A 12 17.71 15.49 8.25
CA TYR A 12 18.36 16.24 7.17
C TYR A 12 18.88 15.29 6.09
N ALA A 13 18.01 14.93 5.14
CA ALA A 13 18.33 14.04 4.02
C ALA A 13 17.49 14.36 2.78
N ARG A 14 17.89 13.83 1.61
CA ARG A 14 17.03 13.77 0.42
C ARG A 14 16.44 12.37 0.26
N THR A 15 15.24 12.29 -0.30
CA THR A 15 14.66 11.01 -0.73
C THR A 15 15.35 10.49 -1.99
N LEU A 16 15.46 9.18 -2.11
CA LEU A 16 15.93 8.53 -3.33
C LEU A 16 14.87 8.62 -4.42
N SER A 17 15.30 8.89 -5.65
CA SER A 17 14.48 8.78 -6.85
C SER A 17 14.47 7.32 -7.35
N PRO A 18 13.54 6.96 -8.26
CA PRO A 18 13.58 5.65 -8.90
C PRO A 18 14.86 5.37 -9.69
N ALA A 19 15.58 6.40 -10.14
CA ALA A 19 16.88 6.23 -10.80
C ALA A 19 17.97 5.84 -9.79
N ASP A 20 18.03 6.54 -8.65
CA ASP A 20 18.98 6.23 -7.57
C ASP A 20 18.79 4.78 -7.07
N MET A 21 17.52 4.36 -6.86
CA MET A 21 17.22 3.02 -6.35
C MET A 21 17.67 1.88 -7.29
N LYS A 22 17.83 2.16 -8.59
CA LYS A 22 18.30 1.17 -9.57
C LYS A 22 19.83 1.02 -9.55
N GLU A 23 20.56 1.95 -8.94
CA GLU A 23 22.01 1.85 -8.84
C GLU A 23 22.39 0.65 -7.96
N PRO A 24 23.21 -0.30 -8.45
CA PRO A 24 23.48 -1.54 -7.73
C PRO A 24 24.00 -1.35 -6.30
N LYS A 25 24.81 -0.31 -6.08
CA LYS A 25 25.32 0.03 -4.74
C LYS A 25 24.21 0.46 -3.80
N ILE A 26 23.30 1.32 -4.27
CA ILE A 26 22.15 1.79 -3.46
C ILE A 26 21.17 0.65 -3.23
N ALA A 27 20.85 -0.14 -4.26
CA ALA A 27 19.99 -1.32 -4.14
C ALA A 27 20.53 -2.32 -3.09
N ALA A 28 21.85 -2.54 -3.04
CA ALA A 28 22.47 -3.39 -2.03
C ALA A 28 22.30 -2.83 -0.61
N GLU A 29 22.41 -1.51 -0.41
CA GLU A 29 22.14 -0.89 0.90
C GLU A 29 20.65 -0.97 1.28
N ILE A 30 19.72 -0.74 0.34
CA ILE A 30 18.29 -0.93 0.55
C ILE A 30 17.99 -2.37 1.01
N ALA A 31 18.59 -3.36 0.34
CA ALA A 31 18.40 -4.78 0.70
C ALA A 31 18.92 -5.10 2.11
N LYS A 32 20.06 -4.52 2.52
CA LYS A 32 20.59 -4.70 3.88
C LYS A 32 19.64 -4.11 4.94
N GLU A 33 19.14 -2.90 4.73
CA GLU A 33 18.19 -2.27 5.67
C GLU A 33 16.84 -2.99 5.71
N LEU A 34 16.32 -3.43 4.55
CA LEU A 34 15.09 -4.20 4.47
C LEU A 34 15.21 -5.54 5.20
N ARG A 35 16.36 -6.22 5.10
CA ARG A 35 16.63 -7.44 5.87
C ARG A 35 16.56 -7.18 7.38
N LYS A 36 17.18 -6.10 7.86
CA LYS A 36 17.10 -5.73 9.28
C LYS A 36 15.65 -5.47 9.69
N PHE A 37 14.90 -4.75 8.86
CA PHE A 37 13.48 -4.46 9.10
C PHE A 37 12.63 -5.73 9.20
N HIS A 38 12.81 -6.70 8.30
CA HIS A 38 12.09 -7.99 8.34
C HIS A 38 12.40 -8.85 9.58
N GLN A 39 13.50 -8.57 10.28
CA GLN A 39 13.90 -9.28 11.50
C GLN A 39 13.40 -8.60 12.79
N VAL A 40 12.77 -7.42 12.68
CA VAL A 40 12.24 -6.71 13.85
C VAL A 40 11.05 -7.49 14.42
N ASP A 41 11.16 -7.91 15.67
CA ASP A 41 10.06 -8.54 16.38
C ASP A 41 9.10 -7.48 16.93
N ILE A 42 8.01 -7.25 16.19
CA ILE A 42 6.94 -6.34 16.62
C ILE A 42 5.92 -7.12 17.47
N PRO A 43 5.64 -6.71 18.72
CA PRO A 43 4.62 -7.36 19.53
C PRO A 43 3.23 -7.14 18.90
N GLY A 44 2.42 -8.20 18.88
CA GLY A 44 1.07 -8.18 18.31
C GLY A 44 0.83 -9.32 17.33
N SER A 45 -0.29 -9.24 16.60
CA SER A 45 -0.65 -10.25 15.61
C SER A 45 0.39 -10.32 14.49
N LYS A 46 0.76 -11.54 14.10
CA LYS A 46 1.61 -11.82 12.94
C LYS A 46 0.79 -12.09 11.67
N GLU A 47 -0.53 -12.03 11.77
CA GLU A 47 -1.43 -12.21 10.63
C GLU A 47 -1.22 -11.09 9.59
N PRO A 48 -0.95 -11.43 8.32
CA PRO A 48 -0.79 -10.45 7.26
C PRO A 48 -2.03 -9.55 7.11
N GLN A 49 -1.85 -8.24 7.23
CA GLN A 49 -2.94 -7.27 7.08
C GLN A 49 -3.22 -6.90 5.61
N LEU A 50 -2.35 -7.28 4.68
CA LEU A 50 -2.45 -6.96 3.25
C LEU A 50 -3.84 -7.22 2.69
N TRP A 51 -4.39 -8.42 2.90
CA TRP A 51 -5.69 -8.79 2.36
C TRP A 51 -6.83 -7.98 3.00
N ASN A 52 -6.76 -7.73 4.30
CA ASN A 52 -7.75 -6.90 5.00
C ASN A 52 -7.78 -5.48 4.40
N ASP A 53 -6.61 -4.91 4.14
CA ASP A 53 -6.49 -3.57 3.54
C ASP A 53 -6.96 -3.56 2.08
N ILE A 54 -6.62 -4.57 1.27
CA ILE A 54 -7.11 -4.67 -0.11
C ILE A 54 -8.64 -4.70 -0.13
N PHE A 55 -9.29 -5.56 0.65
CA PHE A 55 -10.76 -5.64 0.69
C PHE A 55 -11.40 -4.37 1.25
N LYS A 56 -10.77 -3.75 2.25
CA LYS A 56 -11.21 -2.46 2.81
C LYS A 56 -11.19 -1.36 1.75
N PHE A 57 -10.11 -1.25 0.96
CA PHE A 57 -10.01 -0.25 -0.09
C PHE A 57 -10.91 -0.55 -1.28
N LEU A 58 -11.06 -1.83 -1.68
CA LEU A 58 -12.03 -2.22 -2.71
C LEU A 58 -13.45 -1.85 -2.33
N LYS A 59 -13.84 -2.08 -1.08
CA LYS A 59 -15.17 -1.68 -0.58
C LYS A 59 -15.36 -0.16 -0.65
N LYS A 60 -14.34 0.62 -0.27
CA LYS A 60 -14.39 2.09 -0.38
C LYS A 60 -14.48 2.53 -1.83
N ALA A 61 -13.68 1.93 -2.71
CA ALA A 61 -13.67 2.23 -4.13
C ALA A 61 -15.02 1.93 -4.78
N ALA A 62 -15.64 0.78 -4.46
CA ALA A 62 -16.94 0.36 -4.96
C ALA A 62 -18.12 1.25 -4.49
N ALA A 63 -17.91 2.06 -3.45
CA ALA A 63 -18.90 2.99 -2.93
C ALA A 63 -18.72 4.42 -3.48
N LEU A 64 -17.75 4.66 -4.36
CA LEU A 64 -17.50 5.98 -4.91
C LEU A 64 -18.63 6.42 -5.85
N LYS A 65 -18.85 7.74 -5.88
CA LYS A 65 -19.69 8.41 -6.84
C LYS A 65 -18.97 9.69 -7.26
N PHE A 66 -18.84 9.88 -8.56
CA PHE A 66 -18.21 11.05 -9.14
C PHE A 66 -19.26 12.04 -9.62
N GLU A 67 -19.03 13.32 -9.39
CA GLU A 67 -19.86 14.40 -9.93
C GLU A 67 -19.61 14.59 -11.42
N ASP A 68 -18.38 14.33 -11.89
CA ASP A 68 -18.02 14.37 -13.29
C ASP A 68 -18.64 13.18 -14.05
N ASN A 69 -19.44 13.50 -15.08
CA ASN A 69 -20.18 12.51 -15.85
C ASN A 69 -19.26 11.53 -16.60
N GLU A 70 -18.12 12.00 -17.12
CA GLU A 70 -17.20 11.13 -17.86
C GLU A 70 -16.45 10.18 -16.94
N GLN A 71 -16.02 10.64 -15.77
CA GLN A 71 -15.49 9.79 -14.71
C GLN A 71 -16.52 8.79 -14.21
N GLN A 72 -17.76 9.22 -13.97
CA GLN A 72 -18.83 8.32 -13.53
C GLN A 72 -19.13 7.25 -14.59
N LYS A 73 -19.17 7.61 -15.88
CA LYS A 73 -19.35 6.65 -16.99
C LYS A 73 -18.21 5.63 -17.08
N ARG A 74 -16.97 6.01 -16.78
CA ARG A 74 -15.83 5.08 -16.71
C ARG A 74 -15.94 4.17 -15.48
N TYR A 75 -16.29 4.75 -14.34
CA TYR A 75 -16.41 4.05 -13.07
C TYR A 75 -17.46 2.94 -13.12
N VAL A 76 -18.65 3.19 -13.67
CA VAL A 76 -19.72 2.17 -13.75
C VAL A 76 -19.40 0.97 -14.64
N LYS A 77 -18.34 1.05 -15.46
CA LYS A 77 -17.85 -0.09 -16.27
C LYS A 77 -16.95 -1.03 -15.47
N ILE A 78 -16.50 -0.63 -14.28
CA ILE A 78 -15.64 -1.45 -13.44
C ILE A 78 -16.49 -2.54 -12.77
N SER A 79 -16.11 -3.80 -13.00
CA SER A 79 -16.70 -4.95 -12.32
C SER A 79 -15.99 -5.18 -10.98
N PHE A 80 -16.48 -4.51 -9.93
CA PHE A 80 -15.91 -4.70 -8.57
C PHE A 80 -16.12 -6.12 -8.03
N THR A 81 -17.14 -6.83 -8.51
CA THR A 81 -17.37 -8.25 -8.16
C THR A 81 -16.29 -9.15 -8.74
N GLU A 82 -15.92 -8.96 -10.01
CA GLU A 82 -14.85 -9.72 -10.67
C GLU A 82 -13.51 -9.49 -9.99
N ILE A 83 -13.15 -8.24 -9.72
CA ILE A 83 -11.92 -7.91 -8.97
C ILE A 83 -11.93 -8.55 -7.57
N GLN A 84 -13.07 -8.55 -6.88
CA GLN A 84 -13.18 -9.18 -5.57
C GLN A 84 -12.97 -10.69 -5.64
N ASP A 85 -13.44 -11.35 -6.69
CA ASP A 85 -13.29 -12.79 -6.86
C ASP A 85 -11.84 -13.15 -7.22
N GLU A 86 -11.21 -12.43 -8.14
CA GLU A 86 -9.78 -12.59 -8.45
C GLU A 86 -8.89 -12.40 -7.20
N VAL A 87 -9.17 -11.39 -6.38
CA VAL A 87 -8.40 -11.14 -5.14
C VAL A 87 -8.60 -12.28 -4.13
N LYS A 88 -9.79 -12.89 -4.06
CA LYS A 88 -10.00 -14.07 -3.20
C LYS A 88 -9.19 -15.27 -3.69
N GLU A 89 -9.09 -15.46 -5.01
CA GLU A 89 -8.27 -16.52 -5.59
C GLU A 89 -6.78 -16.33 -5.30
N LEU A 90 -6.28 -15.09 -5.35
CA LEU A 90 -4.88 -14.78 -5.02
C LEU A 90 -4.55 -14.94 -3.53
N LYS A 91 -5.56 -14.87 -2.65
CA LYS A 91 -5.39 -15.09 -1.21
C LYS A 91 -5.23 -16.57 -0.84
N VAL A 92 -5.53 -17.49 -1.75
CA VAL A 92 -5.43 -18.94 -1.50
C VAL A 92 -3.98 -19.28 -1.08
N PRO A 93 -3.80 -20.08 -0.02
CA PRO A 93 -2.48 -20.37 0.57
C PRO A 93 -1.49 -21.04 -0.40
#